data_AF-A0A950SY46-F1
#
_entry.id   AF-A0A950SY46-F1
#
_cell.length_a   1.000
_cell.length_b   1.000
_cell.length_c   1.000
_cell.angle_alpha   90.00
_cell.angle_beta   90.00
_cell.angle_gamma   90.00
#
_symmetry.space_group_name_H-M   'P 1'
#
loop_
_entity.id
_entity.type
_entity.pdbx_description
1 polymer ?
#
loop_
_entity_poly.entity_id
_entity_poly.type
_entity_poly.pdbx_seq_one_letter_code
_entity_poly.pdbx_strand_id
1 'polypeptide(L)'
;MGPIFRRHCRGPASQKEPAASSWSSRTRRAIRDFPRWVVFDIPPTARGLDAGDSANRSAAGLHEARNDFGKTGYGGPCPPPGHGVHHYHFRLLAISRPTLDLRTAAPALDVLKAAQPYVIQQAEFVATYR
;
A
#
# COMPACT_ATOMS: atom_id res chain seq x y z
N MET A 1 -0.35 -14.83 -29.77
CA MET A 1 -0.83 -14.49 -28.42
C MET A 1 0.07 -15.20 -27.41
N GLY A 2 1.04 -14.51 -26.82
CA GLY A 2 1.92 -15.07 -25.79
C GLY A 2 1.56 -14.48 -24.41
N PRO A 3 1.64 -15.25 -23.31
CA PRO A 3 1.27 -14.75 -22.00
C PRO A 3 2.35 -13.78 -21.47
N ILE A 4 1.98 -12.51 -21.30
CA ILE A 4 2.85 -11.40 -20.87
C ILE A 4 3.15 -11.41 -19.34
N PHE A 5 2.63 -12.38 -18.57
CA PHE A 5 2.55 -12.26 -17.11
C PHE A 5 3.56 -13.05 -16.26
N ARG A 6 4.68 -13.54 -16.80
CA ARG A 6 5.75 -14.15 -15.97
C ARG A 6 6.93 -13.21 -15.75
N ARG A 7 6.73 -12.10 -15.01
CA ARG A 7 7.87 -11.46 -14.33
C ARG A 7 8.03 -12.13 -12.98
N HIS A 8 9.14 -12.83 -12.79
CA HIS A 8 9.56 -13.35 -11.49
C HIS A 8 9.65 -12.18 -10.49
N CYS A 9 8.66 -12.05 -9.60
CA CYS A 9 8.70 -11.11 -8.50
C CYS A 9 9.75 -11.60 -7.49
N ARG A 10 10.94 -11.00 -7.48
CA ARG A 10 11.92 -11.18 -6.41
C ARG A 10 11.51 -10.28 -5.23
N GLY A 11 10.82 -10.87 -4.25
CA GLY A 11 10.56 -10.30 -2.92
C GLY A 11 10.86 -11.37 -1.85
N PRO A 12 11.12 -10.99 -0.60
CA PRO A 12 11.47 -11.95 0.45
C PRO A 12 10.33 -12.96 0.65
N ALA A 13 10.69 -14.25 0.66
CA ALA A 13 9.80 -15.42 0.67
C ALA A 13 9.09 -15.65 2.02
N SER A 14 8.60 -14.60 2.67
CA SER A 14 7.85 -14.70 3.94
C SER A 14 6.43 -14.19 3.75
N GLN A 15 5.62 -14.96 3.03
CA GLN A 15 4.16 -14.83 3.04
C GLN A 15 3.60 -16.01 3.86
N LYS A 16 3.67 -15.90 5.20
CA LYS A 16 3.01 -16.86 6.10
C LYS A 16 1.59 -16.38 6.43
N GLU A 17 0.63 -17.00 5.74
CA GLU A 17 -0.58 -17.66 6.27
C GLU A 17 -1.70 -16.88 7.01
N PRO A 18 -2.90 -17.49 7.21
CA PRO A 18 -4.19 -16.84 7.18
C PRO A 18 -4.61 -16.35 8.57
N ALA A 19 -5.21 -15.17 8.65
CA ALA A 19 -5.87 -14.71 9.86
C ALA A 19 -7.38 -14.94 9.73
N ALA A 20 -7.85 -16.10 10.19
CA ALA A 20 -9.23 -16.30 10.61
C ALA A 20 -9.27 -16.23 12.14
N SER A 21 -9.94 -15.21 12.68
CA SER A 21 -10.79 -15.26 13.87
C SER A 21 -11.32 -13.86 14.13
N SER A 22 -12.50 -13.82 14.76
CA SER A 22 -13.38 -12.69 15.03
C SER A 22 -12.70 -11.46 15.66
N TRP A 23 -13.45 -10.40 15.95
CA TRP A 23 -13.34 -9.58 17.18
C TRP A 23 -13.79 -8.13 16.92
N SER A 24 -14.90 -7.81 17.59
CA SER A 24 -15.20 -6.57 18.32
C SER A 24 -14.89 -5.23 17.63
N SER A 25 -15.97 -4.48 17.40
CA SER A 25 -16.00 -3.07 17.01
C SER A 25 -14.96 -2.20 17.73
N ARG A 26 -13.97 -1.70 16.96
CA ARG A 26 -12.93 -0.67 17.24
C ARG A 26 -11.46 -1.11 17.15
N THR A 27 -11.13 -2.13 16.35
CA THR A 27 -9.72 -2.41 16.03
C THR A 27 -9.20 -1.44 14.96
N ARG A 28 -8.47 -0.41 15.39
CA ARG A 28 -7.38 0.15 14.57
C ARG A 28 -6.38 -0.98 14.35
N ARG A 29 -6.59 -1.77 13.28
CA ARG A 29 -5.74 -2.90 12.93
C ARG A 29 -4.33 -2.35 12.69
N ALA A 30 -3.38 -2.77 13.52
CA ALA A 30 -1.98 -2.40 13.35
C ALA A 30 -1.54 -2.75 11.93
N ILE A 31 -0.84 -1.83 11.26
CA ILE A 31 -0.40 -2.01 9.88
C ILE A 31 0.77 -3.01 9.88
N ARG A 32 0.42 -4.30 9.92
CA ARG A 32 1.31 -5.46 9.85
C ARG A 32 1.29 -6.10 8.45
N ASP A 33 0.89 -5.33 7.45
CA ASP A 33 0.74 -5.79 6.07
C ASP A 33 2.04 -5.55 5.29
N PHE A 34 2.30 -6.37 4.28
CA PHE A 34 3.39 -6.19 3.32
C PHE A 34 3.02 -5.04 2.36
N PRO A 35 3.51 -3.79 2.55
CA PRO A 35 3.02 -2.66 1.78
C PRO A 35 3.48 -2.80 0.33
N ARG A 36 2.50 -2.92 -0.57
CA ARG A 36 2.73 -3.10 -2.01
C ARG A 36 2.92 -1.75 -2.71
N TRP A 37 2.36 -0.70 -2.12
CA TRP A 37 2.44 0.69 -2.55
C TRP A 37 2.01 1.59 -1.40
N VAL A 38 2.69 2.71 -1.21
CA VAL A 38 2.28 3.79 -0.32
C VAL A 38 2.58 5.10 -1.02
N VAL A 39 1.54 5.92 -1.17
CA VAL A 39 1.61 7.30 -1.66
C VAL A 39 1.20 8.21 -0.51
N PHE A 40 1.92 9.31 -0.32
CA PHE A 40 1.67 10.26 0.75
C PHE A 40 1.74 11.70 0.23
N ASP A 41 1.26 12.62 1.07
CA ASP A 41 1.10 14.05 0.79
C ASP A 41 0.20 14.34 -0.42
N ILE A 42 -0.83 13.51 -0.61
CA ILE A 42 -1.86 13.69 -1.64
C ILE A 42 -2.64 14.99 -1.33
N PRO A 43 -2.67 15.97 -2.26
CA PRO A 43 -3.43 17.20 -2.06
C PRO A 43 -4.92 16.91 -1.83
N PRO A 44 -5.61 17.64 -0.93
CA PRO A 44 -7.04 17.43 -0.68
C PRO A 44 -7.92 17.74 -1.89
N THR A 45 -7.39 18.46 -2.89
CA THR A 45 -8.04 18.77 -4.16
C THR A 45 -7.86 17.67 -5.22
N ALA A 46 -7.01 16.66 -4.97
CA ALA A 46 -6.81 15.56 -5.90
C ALA A 46 -8.10 14.74 -6.04
N ARG A 47 -8.47 14.42 -7.29
CA ARG A 47 -9.71 13.68 -7.60
C ARG A 47 -9.49 12.18 -7.78
N GLY A 48 -8.25 11.73 -7.71
CA GLY A 48 -7.89 10.32 -7.87
C GLY A 48 -6.43 10.16 -8.25
N LEU A 49 -6.07 8.90 -8.44
CA LEU A 49 -4.83 8.45 -9.08
C LEU A 49 -5.25 7.67 -10.32
N ASP A 50 -4.68 8.00 -11.47
CA ASP A 50 -4.97 7.32 -12.72
C ASP A 50 -4.40 5.89 -12.70
N ALA A 51 -4.98 5.01 -13.51
CA ALA A 51 -4.46 3.66 -13.65
C ALA A 51 -3.03 3.71 -14.21
N GLY A 52 -2.09 3.10 -13.49
CA GLY A 52 -0.68 3.11 -13.88
C GLY A 52 0.13 4.31 -13.38
N ASP A 53 -0.43 5.16 -12.51
CA ASP A 53 0.22 6.37 -11.96
C ASP A 53 1.47 6.14 -11.11
N SER A 54 1.92 4.90 -10.95
CA SER A 54 3.20 4.62 -10.31
C SER A 54 4.36 5.12 -11.17
N ALA A 55 5.33 5.77 -10.53
CA ALA A 55 6.52 6.42 -11.09
C ALA A 55 6.41 7.95 -11.25
N ASN A 56 6.98 8.63 -10.26
CA ASN A 56 7.65 9.93 -10.40
C ASN A 56 6.77 11.19 -10.54
N ARG A 57 5.69 11.28 -9.76
CA ARG A 57 4.88 12.52 -9.64
C ARG A 57 5.30 13.46 -8.50
N SER A 58 6.58 13.51 -8.12
CA SER A 58 7.07 14.50 -7.12
C SER A 58 6.72 15.94 -7.50
N ALA A 59 6.65 16.25 -8.80
CA ALA A 59 6.26 17.56 -9.31
C ALA A 59 4.79 17.93 -9.04
N ALA A 60 3.92 16.94 -8.76
CA ALA A 60 2.51 17.16 -8.40
C ALA A 60 2.29 17.17 -6.88
N GLY A 61 3.37 17.21 -6.07
CA GLY A 61 3.31 17.10 -4.62
C GLY A 61 3.06 15.68 -4.10
N LEU A 62 3.03 14.68 -4.99
CA LEU A 62 2.82 13.28 -4.62
C LEU A 62 4.17 12.60 -4.35
N HIS A 63 4.29 11.99 -3.18
CA HIS A 63 5.48 11.22 -2.82
C HIS A 63 5.18 9.74 -2.70
N GLU A 64 6.05 8.90 -3.25
CA GLU A 64 5.97 7.45 -3.13
C GLU A 64 6.97 6.96 -2.08
N ALA A 65 6.50 6.10 -1.18
CA ALA A 65 7.35 5.41 -0.23
C ALA A 65 8.07 4.22 -0.90
N ARG A 66 9.18 3.79 -0.32
CA ARG A 66 9.81 2.52 -0.68
C ARG A 66 9.00 1.38 -0.09
N ASN A 67 8.41 0.56 -0.97
CA ASN A 67 7.61 -0.61 -0.63
C ASN A 67 8.48 -1.81 -0.20
N ASP A 68 7.86 -2.92 0.18
CA ASP A 68 8.57 -4.12 0.65
C ASP A 68 9.28 -4.92 -0.48
N PHE A 69 9.08 -4.53 -1.75
CA PHE A 69 9.93 -4.99 -2.86
C PHE A 69 11.23 -4.18 -2.97
N GLY A 70 11.46 -3.20 -2.09
CA GLY A 70 12.62 -2.32 -2.10
C GLY A 70 12.56 -1.24 -3.19
N LYS A 71 11.38 -0.96 -3.76
CA LYS A 71 11.18 0.01 -4.86
C LYS A 71 10.11 1.03 -4.50
N THR A 72 10.08 2.17 -5.18
CA THR A 72 8.89 3.03 -5.21
C THR A 72 7.87 2.49 -6.21
N GLY A 73 6.64 3.00 -6.16
CA GLY A 73 5.55 2.57 -7.04
C GLY A 73 4.81 1.32 -6.58
N TYR A 74 3.81 0.94 -7.38
CA TYR A 74 2.95 -0.20 -7.10
C TYR A 74 3.59 -1.51 -7.55
N GLY A 75 3.83 -2.42 -6.62
CA GLY A 75 3.99 -3.83 -6.97
C GLY A 75 2.63 -4.44 -7.27
N GLY A 76 2.48 -5.23 -8.35
CA GLY A 76 1.25 -5.97 -8.69
C GLY A 76 1.14 -7.35 -8.04
N PRO A 77 -0.08 -7.92 -7.90
CA PRO A 77 -0.32 -9.13 -7.10
C PRO A 77 0.52 -10.30 -7.61
N CYS A 78 1.15 -11.02 -6.67
CA CYS A 78 2.00 -12.17 -6.96
C CYS A 78 1.94 -13.17 -5.79
N PRO A 79 0.77 -13.78 -5.53
CA PRO A 79 0.65 -14.81 -4.51
C PRO A 79 1.51 -16.02 -4.90
N PRO A 80 2.15 -16.71 -3.94
CA PRO A 80 2.83 -17.96 -4.21
C PRO A 80 1.84 -19.02 -4.72
N PRO A 81 2.24 -19.90 -5.67
CA PRO A 81 1.39 -20.99 -6.11
C PRO A 81 0.95 -21.87 -4.94
N GLY A 82 -0.35 -22.15 -4.84
CA GLY A 82 -0.91 -23.04 -3.82
C GLY A 82 -1.27 -22.39 -2.47
N HIS A 83 -1.02 -21.09 -2.27
CA HIS A 83 -1.38 -20.37 -1.03
C HIS A 83 -2.88 -19.99 -0.92
N GLY A 84 -3.68 -20.30 -1.93
CA GLY A 84 -5.09 -19.93 -1.97
C GLY A 84 -5.30 -18.45 -2.28
N VAL A 85 -6.39 -17.87 -1.78
CA VAL A 85 -6.79 -16.50 -2.09
C VAL A 85 -6.07 -15.50 -1.18
N HIS A 86 -5.33 -14.58 -1.78
CA HIS A 86 -4.73 -13.44 -1.07
C HIS A 86 -5.68 -12.23 -1.11
N HIS A 87 -5.77 -11.51 0.01
CA HIS A 87 -6.56 -10.29 0.15
C HIS A 87 -5.62 -9.08 0.07
N TYR A 88 -5.91 -8.16 -0.84
CA TYR A 88 -5.15 -6.94 -1.07
C TYR A 88 -5.98 -5.75 -0.59
N HIS A 89 -5.54 -5.16 0.52
CA HIS A 89 -6.19 -4.02 1.14
C HIS A 89 -5.67 -2.71 0.52
N PHE A 90 -6.56 -1.95 -0.11
CA PHE A 90 -6.33 -0.60 -0.58
C PHE A 90 -6.95 0.36 0.43
N ARG A 91 -6.11 1.07 1.18
CA ARG A 91 -6.55 2.02 2.23
C ARG A 91 -6.28 3.44 1.80
N LEU A 92 -7.27 4.30 1.97
CA LEU A 92 -7.13 5.75 1.85
C LEU A 92 -7.24 6.34 3.26
N LEU A 93 -6.20 7.04 3.69
CA LEU A 93 -6.15 7.71 4.99
C LEU A 93 -6.29 9.22 4.77
N ALA A 94 -7.35 9.82 5.32
CA ALA A 94 -7.43 11.25 5.46
C ALA A 94 -6.72 11.64 6.76
N ILE A 95 -5.76 12.56 6.67
CA ILE A 95 -4.98 13.05 7.82
C ILE A 95 -5.24 14.53 8.06
N SER A 96 -5.13 14.98 9.30
CA SER A 96 -5.33 16.38 9.70
C SER A 96 -4.14 17.30 9.38
N ARG A 97 -3.04 16.75 8.87
CA ARG A 97 -1.80 17.49 8.56
C ARG A 97 -1.63 17.61 7.04
N PRO A 98 -1.21 18.77 6.52
CA PRO A 98 -1.06 18.97 5.07
C PRO A 98 0.10 18.16 4.45
N THR A 99 1.11 17.82 5.23
CA THR A 99 2.32 17.09 4.81
C THR A 99 2.84 16.24 5.97
N LEU A 100 3.44 15.08 5.69
CA LEU A 100 4.15 14.27 6.68
C LEU A 100 5.62 14.69 6.89
N ASP A 101 6.14 15.58 6.03
CA ASP A 101 7.54 16.05 6.03
C ASP A 101 8.56 14.92 5.95
N LEU A 102 8.25 13.91 5.13
CA LEU A 102 9.11 12.78 4.86
C LEU A 102 9.73 12.91 3.46
N ARG A 103 10.99 12.48 3.34
CA ARG A 103 11.63 12.40 2.03
C ARG A 103 10.92 11.39 1.12
N THR A 104 10.95 11.64 -0.19
CA THR A 104 10.58 10.62 -1.19
C THR A 104 11.37 9.33 -0.95
N ALA A 105 10.74 8.18 -1.18
CA ALA A 105 11.29 6.85 -0.91
C ALA A 105 11.64 6.57 0.56
N ALA A 106 11.05 7.28 1.52
CA ALA A 106 11.01 6.85 2.92
C ALA A 106 10.43 5.42 3.02
N PRO A 107 10.83 4.59 4.00
CA PRO A 107 10.25 3.26 4.17
C PRO A 107 8.73 3.34 4.37
N ALA A 108 7.98 2.50 3.65
CA ALA A 108 6.51 2.49 3.70
C ALA A 108 5.96 2.44 5.13
N LEU A 109 6.55 1.60 5.98
CA LEU A 109 6.12 1.48 7.38
C LEU A 109 6.35 2.77 8.18
N ASP A 110 7.40 3.53 7.89
CA ASP A 110 7.68 4.80 8.58
C ASP A 110 6.68 5.88 8.17
N VAL A 111 6.30 5.92 6.88
CA VAL A 111 5.22 6.79 6.40
C VAL A 111 3.90 6.49 7.13
N LEU A 112 3.56 5.21 7.25
CA LEU A 112 2.34 4.76 7.92
C LEU A 112 2.35 5.09 9.42
N LYS A 113 3.49 4.91 10.10
CA LYS A 113 3.67 5.31 11.51
C LYS A 113 3.54 6.83 11.69
N ALA A 114 4.15 7.61 10.80
CA ALA A 114 4.10 9.07 10.85
C ALA A 114 2.69 9.62 10.61
N ALA A 115 1.91 8.97 9.73
CA ALA A 115 0.53 9.34 9.47
C ALA A 115 -0.43 8.99 10.62
N GLN A 116 -0.17 7.88 11.32
CA GLN A 116 -1.07 7.29 12.32
C GLN A 116 -1.69 8.25 13.36
N PRO A 117 -0.93 9.17 14.01
CA PRO A 117 -1.50 10.10 14.99
C PRO A 117 -2.41 11.17 14.37
N TYR A 118 -2.34 11.40 13.06
CA TYR A 118 -3.09 12.45 12.36
C TYR A 118 -4.30 11.91 11.58
N VAL A 119 -4.51 10.59 11.53
CA VAL A 119 -5.64 9.99 10.80
C VAL A 119 -6.97 10.46 11.40
N ILE A 120 -7.77 11.16 10.60
CA ILE A 120 -9.12 11.61 10.96
C ILE A 120 -10.21 10.73 10.35
N GLN A 121 -9.93 10.10 9.20
CA GLN A 121 -10.86 9.18 8.54
C GLN A 121 -10.09 8.16 7.69
N GLN A 122 -10.72 7.01 7.44
CA GLN A 122 -10.19 5.96 6.59
C GLN A 122 -11.31 5.41 5.69
N ALA A 123 -10.95 5.08 4.46
CA ALA A 123 -11.72 4.21 3.58
C ALA A 123 -10.88 2.99 3.20
N GLU A 124 -11.52 1.84 2.98
CA GLU A 124 -10.84 0.60 2.59
C GLU A 124 -11.61 -0.10 1.48
N PHE A 125 -10.87 -0.58 0.48
CA PHE A 125 -11.34 -1.50 -0.54
C PHE A 125 -10.46 -2.76 -0.50
N VAL A 126 -11.08 -3.94 -0.54
CA VAL A 126 -10.36 -5.22 -0.49
C VAL A 126 -10.59 -5.96 -1.81
N ALA A 127 -9.50 -6.23 -2.53
CA ALA A 127 -9.51 -7.07 -3.72
C ALA A 127 -8.90 -8.44 -3.41
N THR A 128 -9.20 -9.43 -4.25
CA THR A 128 -8.65 -10.78 -4.11
C THR A 128 -7.91 -11.23 -5.38
N TYR A 129 -6.87 -12.04 -5.21
CA TYR A 129 -6.14 -12.68 -6.33
C TYR A 129 -5.54 -14.02 -5.87
N ARG A 130 -5.33 -14.96 -6.81
CA ARG A 130 -4.82 -16.31 -6.57
C ARG A 130 -3.91 -16.77 -7.70
#